data_AF-A0A9D4K271-F1
#
_entry.id   AF-A0A9D4K271-F1
#
_cell.length_a   1.000
_cell.length_b   1.000
_cell.length_c   1.000
_cell.angle_alpha   90.00
_cell.angle_beta   90.00
_cell.angle_gamma   90.00
#
_symmetry.space_group_name_H-M   'P 1'
#
loop_
_entity.id
_entity.type
_entity.pdbx_description
1 polymer ?
#
loop_
_entity_poly.entity_id
_entity_poly.type
_entity_poly.pdbx_seq_one_letter_code
_entity_poly.pdbx_strand_id
1 'polypeptide(L)' 'MSDFFKSAFGLISGATAGREDSDFVGQVVELGSQKLRGKRKIAEGSVPPTH' A
#
# COMPACT_ATOMS: atom_id res chain seq x y z
N MET A 1 -24.72 2.57 -11.66
CA MET A 1 -23.95 1.42 -12.19
C MET A 1 -22.44 1.70 -12.13
N SER A 2 -21.94 2.28 -11.04
CA SER A 2 -20.52 2.62 -10.80
C SER A 2 -19.97 1.92 -9.56
N ASP A 3 -20.86 1.50 -8.68
CA ASP A 3 -20.53 0.83 -7.41
C ASP A 3 -20.08 -0.61 -7.64
N PHE A 4 -20.60 -1.27 -8.68
CA PHE A 4 -20.14 -2.59 -9.11
C PHE A 4 -18.69 -2.58 -9.61
N PHE A 5 -18.27 -1.50 -10.28
CA PHE A 5 -16.88 -1.32 -10.75
C PHE A 5 -15.90 -1.03 -9.60
N LYS A 6 -16.34 -0.34 -8.53
CA LYS A 6 -15.54 -0.15 -7.30
C LYS A 6 -15.34 -1.45 -6.53
N SER A 7 -16.37 -2.28 -6.41
CA SER A 7 -16.29 -3.54 -5.66
C SER A 7 -15.44 -4.61 -6.35
N ALA A 8 -15.38 -4.65 -7.69
CA ALA A 8 -14.52 -5.56 -8.43
C ALA A 8 -13.04 -5.14 -8.45
N PHE A 9 -12.75 -3.83 -8.39
CA PHE A 9 -11.37 -3.34 -8.20
C PHE A 9 -10.81 -3.69 -6.81
N GLY A 10 -11.68 -3.77 -5.79
CA GLY A 10 -11.30 -4.26 -4.45
C GLY A 10 -10.94 -5.74 -4.43
N LEU A 11 -11.55 -6.56 -5.29
CA LEU A 11 -11.31 -8.01 -5.36
C LEU A 11 -10.10 -8.39 -6.22
N ILE A 12 -9.83 -7.66 -7.31
CA ILE A 12 -8.63 -7.91 -8.14
C ILE A 12 -7.36 -7.38 -7.46
N SER A 13 -7.46 -6.35 -6.61
CA SER A 13 -6.35 -5.92 -5.75
C SER A 13 -6.04 -6.88 -4.59
N GLY A 14 -6.84 -7.95 -4.41
CA GLY A 14 -6.65 -8.98 -3.39
C GLY A 14 -6.02 -10.29 -3.89
N ALA A 15 -5.67 -10.41 -5.18
CA ALA A 15 -5.16 -11.64 -5.78
C ALA A 15 -3.63 -11.69 -5.94
N THR A 16 -2.88 -10.94 -5.14
CA THR A 16 -1.48 -11.28 -4.81
C THR A 16 -1.38 -11.70 -3.35
N ALA A 17 -2.21 -12.67 -2.97
CA ALA A 17 -1.86 -13.57 -1.89
C ALA A 17 -0.62 -14.38 -2.32
N GLY A 18 0.56 -14.03 -1.81
CA GLY A 18 1.74 -14.87 -1.99
C GLY A 18 3.12 -14.21 -2.08
N ARG A 19 3.27 -12.93 -1.74
CA ARG A 19 4.61 -12.37 -1.51
C ARG A 19 4.56 -11.37 -0.37
N GLU A 20 5.56 -11.43 0.49
CA GLU A 20 5.81 -10.58 1.65
C GLU A 20 6.11 -9.12 1.24
N ASP A 21 5.26 -8.53 0.39
CA ASP A 21 5.39 -7.18 -0.11
C ASP A 21 4.76 -6.22 0.91
N SER A 22 5.60 -5.38 1.52
CA SER A 22 5.22 -4.34 2.48
C SER A 22 3.93 -3.61 2.09
N ASP A 23 3.03 -3.40 3.06
CA ASP A 23 1.76 -2.69 2.88
C ASP A 23 1.89 -1.30 2.22
N PHE A 24 3.07 -0.68 2.29
CA PHE A 24 3.37 0.63 1.69
C PHE A 24 3.69 0.62 0.18
N VAL A 25 4.03 -0.53 -0.41
CA VAL A 25 4.39 -0.60 -1.83
C VAL A 25 3.12 -0.55 -2.69
N GLY A 26 3.11 0.32 -3.71
CA GLY A 26 1.96 0.56 -4.58
C GLY A 26 1.01 1.64 -4.09
N GLN A 27 0.99 1.94 -2.79
CA GLN A 27 0.17 2.99 -2.19
C GLN A 27 0.65 4.40 -2.56
N VAL A 28 -0.29 5.33 -2.57
CA VAL A 28 -0.03 6.77 -2.71
C VAL A 28 -0.21 7.43 -1.36
N VAL A 29 0.82 8.12 -0.88
CA VAL A 29 0.86 8.80 0.42
C VAL A 29 1.10 10.29 0.24
N GLU A 30 0.52 11.08 1.13
CA GLU A 30 0.66 12.54 1.15
C GLU A 30 1.62 12.95 2.27
N LEU A 31 2.64 13.74 1.93
CA LEU A 31 3.65 14.27 2.85
C LEU A 31 3.74 15.78 2.66
N GLY A 32 3.10 16.53 3.54
CA GLY A 32 2.99 17.99 3.40
C GLY A 32 2.26 18.35 2.09
N SER A 33 2.95 19.05 1.19
CA SER A 33 2.43 19.40 -0.15
C SER A 33 2.75 18.39 -1.25
N GLN A 34 3.44 17.28 -0.92
CA GLN A 34 3.87 16.29 -1.89
C GLN A 34 2.99 15.04 -1.86
N LYS A 35 2.80 14.43 -3.03
CA LYS A 35 2.10 13.16 -3.21
C LYS A 35 3.07 12.13 -3.79
N LEU A 36 3.39 11.09 -3.03
CA LEU A 36 4.41 10.10 -3.38
C LEU A 36 3.80 8.71 -3.54
N ARG A 37 4.34 7.90 -4.45
CA ARG A 37 3.96 6.50 -4.63
C ARG A 37 5.09 5.58 -4.20
N GLY A 38 4.81 4.67 -3.26
CA GLY A 38 5.77 3.65 -2.83
C GLY A 38 6.07 2.69 -3.98
N LYS A 39 7.32 2.63 -4.45
CA LYS A 39 7.69 1.77 -5.60
C LYS A 39 8.26 0.42 -5.18
N ARG A 40 9.03 0.40 -4.10
CA ARG A 40 9.68 -0.80 -3.58
C ARG A 40 10.13 -0.57 -2.14
N LYS A 41 10.30 -1.66 -1.40
CA LYS A 41 10.99 -1.71 -0.12
C LYS A 41 12.50 -1.71 -0.36
N ILE A 42 13.23 -0.92 0.44
CA ILE A 42 14.70 -0.83 0.33
C ILE A 42 15.43 -1.27 1.59
N ALA A 43 14.74 -1.30 2.74
CA ALA A 43 15.27 -1.72 4.03
C ALA A 43 14.13 -2.14 4.96
N GLU A 44 14.48 -2.87 6.03
CA GLU A 44 13.62 -3.26 7.14
C GLU A 44 14.19 -2.73 8.45
N GLY A 45 13.32 -2.48 9.42
CA GLY A 45 13.72 -2.10 10.77
C GLY A 45 12.54 -2.10 11.73
N SER A 46 12.79 -2.47 12.98
CA SER A 46 11.83 -2.31 14.07
C SER A 46 11.97 -0.91 14.67
N VAL A 47 10.85 -0.25 14.93
CA VAL A 47 10.86 1.01 15.69
C VAL A 47 11.07 0.66 17.17
N PRO A 48 12.08 1.23 17.86
CA PRO A 48 12.29 1.00 19.28
C PRO A 48 11.08 1.52 20.08
N PRO A 49 10.72 0.86 21.20
CA PRO A 49 9.60 1.28 22.01
C PRO A 49 9.88 2.66 22.63
N THR A 50 9.01 3.63 22.34
CA THR A 50 8.97 4.91 23.05
C THR A 50 8.16 4.73 24.34
N HIS A 51 8.83 4.87 25.49
CA HIS A 51 8.20 4.93 26.83
C HIS A 51 7.59 6.30 27.11
#